data_AF-A0A7C6FDT0-F1
#
_entry.id   AF-A0A7C6FDT0-F1
#
_cell.length_a   1.000
_cell.length_b   1.000
_cell.length_c   1.000
_cell.angle_alpha   90.00
_cell.angle_beta   90.00
_cell.angle_gamma   90.00
#
_symmetry.space_group_name_H-M   'P 1'
#
loop_
_entity.id
_entity.type
_entity.pdbx_description
1 polymer ?
#
loop_
_entity_poly.entity_id
_entity_poly.type
_entity_poly.pdbx_seq_one_letter_code
_entity_poly.pdbx_strand_id
1 'polypeptide(L)'
;MPEVNKPYSLETIFKTLLKESSSNVKKRLIFDQKPLGGIPSKWLIAFMISLPFFLFIGLFNPTMFAMLGIVQSIIFFIVFLSMIMILVTALAFINNNKVLRQITPSWEEHFPEVDLRLCLKTSGTPYKDFLKHYKEGRTKNLTPEAFKEHLVKSFKLMESENQELSDAIKRNQGKR
;
A
#
# COMPACT_ATOMS: atom_id res chain seq x y z
N MET A 1 -14.94 -22.94 -7.60
CA MET A 1 -16.02 -21.94 -7.61
C MET A 1 -15.48 -20.67 -6.97
N PRO A 2 -15.41 -19.52 -7.66
CA PRO A 2 -15.05 -18.28 -7.00
C PRO A 2 -16.20 -17.90 -6.07
N GLU A 3 -15.95 -17.80 -4.78
CA GLU A 3 -16.92 -17.31 -3.81
C GLU A 3 -17.45 -15.95 -4.27
N VAL A 4 -18.77 -15.79 -4.22
CA VAL A 4 -19.44 -14.50 -4.41
C VAL A 4 -18.87 -13.56 -3.36
N ASN A 5 -17.94 -12.70 -3.76
CA ASN A 5 -17.20 -11.80 -2.89
C ASN A 5 -18.19 -10.87 -2.20
N LYS A 6 -18.48 -11.13 -0.92
CA LYS A 6 -19.12 -10.12 -0.07
C LYS A 6 -18.23 -8.88 -0.08
N PRO A 7 -18.81 -7.67 -0.20
CA PRO A 7 -18.02 -6.46 -0.21
C PRO A 7 -17.24 -6.33 1.10
N TYR A 8 -15.97 -5.93 0.99
CA TYR A 8 -15.11 -5.77 2.16
C TYR A 8 -15.61 -4.61 3.04
N SER A 9 -15.59 -4.82 4.35
CA SER A 9 -15.90 -3.75 5.30
C SER A 9 -14.83 -2.65 5.25
N LEU A 10 -15.21 -1.42 5.61
CA LEU A 10 -14.26 -0.30 5.74
C LEU A 10 -13.08 -0.63 6.65
N GLU A 11 -13.33 -1.33 7.75
CA GLU A 11 -12.27 -1.79 8.66
C GLU A 11 -11.26 -2.72 7.95
N THR A 12 -11.75 -3.63 7.11
CA THR A 12 -10.90 -4.55 6.34
C THR A 12 -10.02 -3.76 5.37
N ILE A 13 -10.63 -2.84 4.62
CA ILE A 13 -9.94 -1.96 3.67
C ILE A 13 -8.83 -1.17 4.40
N PHE A 14 -9.14 -0.55 5.54
CA PHE A 14 -8.15 0.25 6.27
C PHE A 14 -7.06 -0.59 6.94
N LYS A 15 -7.37 -1.77 7.50
CA LYS A 15 -6.33 -2.67 8.04
C LYS A 15 -5.32 -3.10 6.98
N THR A 16 -5.78 -3.25 5.73
CA THR A 16 -4.95 -3.59 4.59
C THR A 16 -4.06 -2.43 4.13
N LEU A 17 -4.59 -1.20 4.13
CA LEU A 17 -3.90 -0.02 3.59
C LEU A 17 -3.04 0.73 4.61
N LEU A 18 -3.45 0.70 5.88
CA LEU A 18 -2.93 1.56 6.95
C LEU A 18 -2.22 0.75 8.03
N LYS A 19 -1.14 1.33 8.56
CA LYS A 19 -0.46 0.88 9.77
C LYS A 19 -0.95 1.77 10.92
N GLU A 20 -1.71 1.18 11.83
CA GLU A 20 -2.18 1.84 13.05
C GLU A 20 -1.22 1.53 14.21
N SER A 21 -0.87 2.57 14.96
CA SER A 21 -0.20 2.53 16.26
C SER A 21 -0.96 3.50 17.18
N SER A 22 -0.94 3.26 18.50
CA SER A 22 -1.73 3.98 19.50
C SER A 22 -1.65 5.51 19.39
N SER A 23 -0.56 6.08 18.85
CA SER A 23 -0.41 7.51 18.63
C SER A 23 -0.36 7.94 17.15
N ASN A 24 -0.25 7.01 16.19
CA ASN A 24 0.05 7.32 14.80
C ASN A 24 -0.61 6.38 13.78
N VAL A 25 -1.24 6.97 12.76
CA VAL A 25 -1.73 6.26 11.58
C VAL A 25 -0.85 6.64 10.39
N LYS A 26 -0.29 5.65 9.70
CA LYS A 26 0.57 5.85 8.51
C LYS A 26 0.13 4.93 7.37
N LYS A 27 0.36 5.36 6.13
CA LYS A 27 0.22 4.47 4.95
C LYS A 27 1.26 3.37 5.03
N ARG A 28 0.89 2.15 4.64
CA ARG A 28 1.86 1.06 4.53
C ARG A 28 2.69 1.23 3.26
N LEU A 29 3.97 0.91 3.36
CA LEU A 29 4.84 0.75 2.19
C LEU A 29 4.41 -0.45 1.35
N ILE A 30 4.04 -1.55 2.03
CA ILE A 30 3.55 -2.80 1.44
C ILE A 30 2.21 -3.11 2.07
N PHE A 31 1.15 -3.15 1.27
CA PHE A 31 -0.20 -3.40 1.78
C PHE A 31 -0.33 -4.82 2.35
N ASP A 32 -1.08 -4.92 3.44
CA ASP A 32 -1.26 -6.16 4.18
C ASP A 32 -2.42 -6.96 3.58
N GLN A 33 -2.12 -8.10 2.95
CA GLN A 33 -3.17 -8.95 2.37
C GLN A 33 -3.86 -9.83 3.41
N LYS A 34 -3.35 -9.91 4.65
CA LYS A 34 -3.95 -10.75 5.70
C LYS A 34 -5.45 -10.52 5.91
N PRO A 35 -5.96 -9.27 5.98
CA PRO A 35 -7.40 -9.01 6.13
C PRO A 35 -8.24 -9.46 4.92
N LEU A 36 -7.61 -9.63 3.76
CA LEU A 36 -8.23 -10.12 2.52
C LEU A 36 -8.08 -11.64 2.32
N GLY A 37 -7.55 -12.36 3.33
CA GLY A 37 -7.27 -13.81 3.24
C GLY A 37 -5.95 -14.15 2.52
N GLY A 38 -5.09 -13.18 2.25
CA GLY A 38 -3.79 -13.37 1.60
C GLY A 38 -2.59 -13.37 2.56
N ILE A 39 -1.40 -13.19 1.99
CA ILE A 39 -0.14 -13.27 2.73
C ILE A 39 0.07 -12.01 3.59
N PRO A 40 0.39 -12.15 4.89
CA PRO A 40 0.69 -11.00 5.72
C PRO A 40 1.91 -10.22 5.22
N SER A 41 1.82 -8.88 5.23
CA SER A 41 2.92 -8.00 4.79
C SER A 41 4.25 -8.28 5.50
N LYS A 42 4.22 -8.72 6.76
CA LYS A 42 5.41 -9.11 7.55
C LYS A 42 6.20 -10.25 6.90
N TRP A 43 5.51 -11.26 6.35
CA TRP A 43 6.17 -12.38 5.67
C TRP A 43 6.82 -11.96 4.35
N LEU A 44 6.15 -11.08 3.60
CA LEU A 44 6.72 -10.51 2.38
C LEU A 44 7.99 -9.70 2.70
N ILE A 45 7.94 -8.85 3.73
CA ILE A 45 9.10 -8.07 4.17
C ILE A 45 10.22 -8.98 4.66
N ALA A 46 9.92 -10.02 5.45
CA ALA A 46 10.92 -10.97 5.92
C ALA A 46 11.62 -11.69 4.76
N PHE A 47 10.86 -12.10 3.74
CA PHE A 47 11.42 -12.67 2.51
C PHE A 47 12.33 -11.67 1.78
N MET A 48 11.90 -10.41 1.65
CA MET A 48 12.70 -9.39 0.95
C MET A 48 14.00 -9.07 1.70
N ILE A 49 13.97 -9.04 3.02
CA ILE A 49 15.15 -8.81 3.86
C ILE A 49 16.09 -10.02 3.87
N SER A 50 15.59 -11.25 3.69
CA SER A 50 16.44 -12.44 3.70
C SER A 50 17.20 -12.65 2.38
N LEU A 51 16.71 -12.11 1.25
CA LEU A 51 17.34 -12.27 -0.07
C LEU A 51 18.85 -11.89 -0.11
N PRO A 52 19.31 -10.73 0.42
CA PRO A 52 20.73 -10.40 0.48
C PRO A 52 21.59 -11.41 1.24
N PHE A 53 21.05 -12.02 2.30
CA PHE A 53 21.78 -13.01 3.10
C PHE A 53 21.93 -14.32 2.35
N PHE A 54 20.87 -14.78 1.68
CA PHE A 54 20.96 -15.95 0.80
C PHE A 54 21.95 -15.74 -0.34
N LEU A 55 21.95 -14.54 -0.92
CA LEU A 55 22.92 -14.16 -1.95
C LEU A 55 24.36 -14.20 -1.40
N PHE A 56 24.58 -13.64 -0.20
CA PHE A 56 25.88 -13.64 0.44
C PHE A 56 26.39 -15.06 0.69
N ILE A 57 25.57 -15.92 1.31
CA ILE A 57 25.93 -17.34 1.56
C ILE A 57 26.18 -18.09 0.24
N GLY A 58 25.36 -17.81 -0.77
CA GLY A 58 25.46 -18.42 -2.09
C GLY A 58 26.74 -18.05 -2.85
N LEU A 59 27.29 -16.85 -2.66
CA LEU A 59 28.48 -16.35 -3.38
C LEU A 59 29.78 -16.46 -2.58
N PHE A 60 29.73 -16.33 -1.25
CA PHE A 60 30.89 -16.34 -0.36
C PHE A 60 31.06 -17.69 0.33
N ASN A 61 31.32 -18.73 -0.46
CA ASN A 61 31.63 -20.07 0.01
C ASN A 61 32.82 -20.67 -0.74
N PRO A 62 33.48 -21.73 -0.21
CA PRO A 62 34.69 -22.29 -0.78
C PRO A 62 34.54 -22.73 -2.24
N THR A 63 33.40 -23.32 -2.59
CA THR A 63 33.11 -23.79 -3.95
C THR A 63 33.09 -22.62 -4.94
N MET A 64 32.40 -21.53 -4.59
CA MET A 64 32.33 -20.34 -5.44
C MET A 64 33.67 -19.61 -5.53
N PHE A 65 34.46 -19.57 -4.45
CA PHE A 65 35.79 -18.98 -4.50
C PHE A 65 36.76 -19.78 -5.35
N ALA A 66 36.68 -21.11 -5.33
CA ALA A 66 37.46 -21.95 -6.22
C ALA A 66 37.09 -21.74 -7.69
N MET A 67 35.81 -21.46 -7.98
CA MET A 67 35.32 -21.27 -9.34
C MET A 67 35.57 -19.86 -9.90
N LEU A 68 35.35 -18.82 -9.10
CA LEU A 68 35.33 -17.42 -9.56
C LEU A 68 36.48 -16.59 -9.00
N GLY A 69 37.05 -16.98 -7.86
CA GLY A 69 37.94 -16.15 -7.08
C GLY A 69 37.21 -15.08 -6.25
N ILE A 70 37.87 -14.63 -5.19
CA ILE A 70 37.26 -13.73 -4.19
C ILE A 70 36.83 -12.40 -4.81
N VAL A 71 37.68 -11.81 -5.66
CA VAL A 71 37.42 -10.51 -6.30
C VAL A 71 36.17 -10.56 -7.19
N GLN A 72 36.04 -11.63 -8.00
CA GLN A 72 34.90 -11.78 -8.90
C GLN A 72 33.60 -12.04 -8.12
N SER A 73 33.64 -12.82 -7.03
CA SER A 73 32.48 -13.03 -6.16
C SER A 73 31.98 -11.71 -5.56
N ILE A 74 32.87 -10.79 -5.19
CA ILE A 74 32.50 -9.45 -4.69
C ILE A 74 31.79 -8.64 -5.79
N ILE A 75 32.33 -8.63 -7.02
CA ILE A 75 31.70 -7.94 -8.15
C ILE A 75 30.30 -8.49 -8.40
N PHE A 76 30.16 -9.81 -8.46
CA PHE A 76 28.85 -10.45 -8.65
C PHE A 76 27.88 -10.09 -7.51
N PHE A 77 28.34 -10.09 -6.26
CA PHE A 77 27.49 -9.74 -5.13
C PHE A 77 26.90 -8.33 -5.28
N ILE A 78 27.69 -7.34 -5.67
CA ILE A 78 27.21 -5.96 -5.90
C ILE A 78 26.17 -5.92 -7.03
N VAL A 79 26.46 -6.59 -8.15
CA VAL A 79 25.53 -6.64 -9.30
C VAL A 79 24.21 -7.31 -8.90
N PHE A 80 24.27 -8.47 -8.24
CA PHE A 80 23.06 -9.17 -7.79
C PHE A 80 22.29 -8.41 -6.72
N LEU A 81 22.95 -7.68 -5.82
CA LEU A 81 22.26 -6.78 -4.88
C LEU A 81 21.43 -5.72 -5.62
N SER A 82 21.97 -5.13 -6.69
CA SER A 82 21.22 -4.18 -7.51
C SER A 82 19.99 -4.83 -8.16
N MET A 83 20.12 -6.07 -8.63
CA MET A 83 18.99 -6.84 -9.18
C MET A 83 17.94 -7.18 -8.12
N ILE A 84 18.36 -7.53 -6.89
CA ILE A 84 17.46 -7.78 -5.77
C ILE A 84 16.63 -6.52 -5.45
N MET A 85 17.23 -5.33 -5.47
CA MET A 85 16.49 -4.08 -5.24
C MET A 85 15.41 -3.83 -6.31
N ILE A 86 15.70 -4.13 -7.57
CA ILE A 86 14.72 -4.06 -8.66
C ILE A 86 13.59 -5.07 -8.41
N LEU A 87 13.93 -6.32 -8.08
CA LEU A 87 12.95 -7.37 -7.78
C LEU A 87 12.05 -6.99 -6.60
N VAL A 88 12.64 -6.48 -5.52
CA VAL A 88 11.95 -5.99 -4.32
C VAL A 88 10.94 -4.92 -4.68
N THR A 89 11.34 -3.95 -5.50
CA THR A 89 10.47 -2.86 -5.95
C THR A 89 9.33 -3.38 -6.82
N ALA A 90 9.61 -4.30 -7.74
CA ALA A 90 8.60 -4.93 -8.59
C ALA A 90 7.58 -5.74 -7.77
N LEU A 91 8.03 -6.55 -6.81
CA LEU A 91 7.16 -7.33 -5.94
C LEU A 91 6.27 -6.44 -5.07
N ALA A 92 6.81 -5.37 -4.51
CA ALA A 92 6.04 -4.40 -3.74
C ALA A 92 4.97 -3.72 -4.61
N PHE A 93 5.32 -3.31 -5.84
CA PHE A 93 4.38 -2.72 -6.79
C PHE A 93 3.25 -3.70 -7.19
N ILE A 94 3.59 -4.94 -7.52
CA ILE A 94 2.62 -5.99 -7.86
C ILE A 94 1.68 -6.25 -6.69
N ASN A 95 2.23 -6.42 -5.48
CA ASN A 95 1.43 -6.62 -4.27
C ASN A 95 0.45 -5.47 -4.04
N ASN A 96 0.93 -4.24 -4.10
CA ASN A 96 0.11 -3.07 -3.83
C ASN A 96 -0.98 -2.88 -4.89
N ASN A 97 -0.66 -3.08 -6.17
CA ASN A 97 -1.65 -3.00 -7.24
C ASN A 97 -2.69 -4.13 -7.16
N LYS A 98 -2.28 -5.35 -6.81
CA LYS A 98 -3.20 -6.47 -6.61
C LYS A 98 -4.21 -6.15 -5.52
N VAL A 99 -3.72 -5.67 -4.37
CA VAL A 99 -4.57 -5.25 -3.25
C VAL A 99 -5.54 -4.15 -3.68
N LEU A 100 -5.05 -3.10 -4.34
CA LEU A 100 -5.91 -2.00 -4.80
C LEU A 100 -7.02 -2.52 -5.71
N ARG A 101 -6.69 -3.36 -6.69
CA ARG A 101 -7.70 -3.96 -7.59
C ARG A 101 -8.74 -4.78 -6.83
N GLN A 102 -8.36 -5.48 -5.77
CA GLN A 102 -9.27 -6.29 -4.97
C GLN A 102 -10.22 -5.45 -4.11
N ILE A 103 -9.75 -4.34 -3.54
CA ILE A 103 -10.54 -3.52 -2.61
C ILE A 103 -11.29 -2.37 -3.28
N THR A 104 -10.86 -1.91 -4.47
CA THR A 104 -11.48 -0.78 -5.18
C THR A 104 -12.99 -0.97 -5.38
N PRO A 105 -13.51 -2.13 -5.82
CA PRO A 105 -14.95 -2.31 -5.97
C PRO A 105 -15.70 -2.13 -4.64
N SER A 106 -15.17 -2.68 -3.55
CA SER A 106 -15.77 -2.51 -2.21
C SER A 106 -15.67 -1.07 -1.72
N TRP A 107 -14.60 -0.36 -2.07
CA TRP A 107 -14.46 1.06 -1.76
C TRP A 107 -15.51 1.91 -2.49
N GLU A 108 -15.74 1.66 -3.76
CA GLU A 108 -16.72 2.38 -4.60
C GLU A 108 -18.15 2.18 -4.09
N GLU A 109 -18.48 1.04 -3.49
CA GLU A 109 -19.76 0.85 -2.78
C GLU A 109 -19.90 1.76 -1.55
N HIS A 110 -18.80 2.09 -0.88
CA HIS A 110 -18.82 2.99 0.27
C HIS A 110 -18.74 4.46 -0.12
N PHE A 111 -17.93 4.79 -1.13
CA PHE A 111 -17.60 6.15 -1.57
C PHE A 111 -17.52 6.21 -3.11
N PRO A 112 -18.66 6.27 -3.81
CA PRO A 112 -18.69 6.13 -5.27
C PRO A 112 -18.00 7.28 -6.02
N GLU A 113 -17.97 8.48 -5.44
CA GLU A 113 -17.40 9.68 -6.06
C GLU A 113 -15.93 9.91 -5.70
N VAL A 114 -15.34 9.07 -4.85
CA VAL A 114 -13.99 9.29 -4.29
C VAL A 114 -13.04 8.21 -4.79
N ASP A 115 -12.03 8.58 -5.58
CA ASP A 115 -10.98 7.64 -5.99
C ASP A 115 -10.04 7.32 -4.80
N LEU A 116 -10.07 6.06 -4.37
CA LEU A 116 -9.19 5.53 -3.32
C LEU A 116 -7.71 5.86 -3.54
N ARG A 117 -7.24 5.83 -4.79
CA ARG A 117 -5.83 6.13 -5.11
C ARG A 117 -5.47 7.57 -4.78
N LEU A 118 -6.42 8.50 -4.92
CA LEU A 118 -6.21 9.89 -4.57
C LEU A 118 -6.11 10.10 -3.06
N CYS A 119 -6.87 9.34 -2.26
CA CYS A 119 -6.73 9.30 -0.79
C CYS A 119 -5.38 8.73 -0.35
N LEU A 120 -4.83 7.79 -1.13
CA LEU A 120 -3.56 7.14 -0.84
C LEU A 120 -2.32 7.93 -1.32
N LYS A 121 -2.48 8.95 -2.17
CA LYS A 121 -1.39 9.88 -2.50
C LYS A 121 -1.07 10.83 -1.34
N THR A 122 0.21 11.18 -1.19
CA THR A 122 0.70 12.06 -0.11
C THR A 122 0.59 13.54 -0.45
N SER A 123 0.53 13.89 -1.73
CA SER A 123 0.42 15.26 -2.21
C SER A 123 -0.24 15.30 -3.58
N GLY A 124 -0.58 16.51 -4.05
CA GLY A 124 -1.18 16.71 -5.37
C GLY A 124 -2.57 16.10 -5.51
N THR A 125 -3.31 15.96 -4.40
CA THR A 125 -4.70 15.54 -4.38
C THR A 125 -5.52 16.37 -3.40
N PRO A 126 -6.83 16.55 -3.63
CA PRO A 126 -7.73 17.17 -2.66
C PRO A 126 -7.75 16.42 -1.33
N TYR A 127 -7.51 15.11 -1.36
CA TYR A 127 -7.58 14.23 -0.19
C TYR A 127 -6.25 14.06 0.55
N LYS A 128 -5.31 15.00 0.44
CA LYS A 128 -4.00 14.94 1.11
C LYS A 128 -4.12 14.75 2.64
N ASP A 129 -5.16 15.33 3.23
CA ASP A 129 -5.45 15.30 4.67
C ASP A 129 -6.36 14.13 5.08
N PHE A 130 -6.63 13.18 4.18
CA PHE A 130 -7.47 12.01 4.45
C PHE A 130 -7.08 11.26 5.73
N LEU A 131 -5.77 11.03 5.94
CA LEU A 131 -5.29 10.32 7.13
C LEU A 131 -5.53 11.08 8.44
N LYS A 132 -5.52 12.41 8.39
CA LYS A 132 -5.83 13.25 9.54
C LYS A 132 -7.29 13.06 9.95
N HIS A 133 -8.22 13.19 9.00
CA HIS A 133 -9.65 12.99 9.26
C HIS A 133 -10.00 11.55 9.64
N TYR A 134 -9.33 10.57 9.03
CA TYR A 134 -9.43 9.17 9.44
C TYR A 134 -9.05 8.99 10.91
N LYS A 135 -7.92 9.55 11.34
CA LYS A 135 -7.44 9.48 12.72
C LYS A 135 -8.41 10.15 13.69
N GLU A 136 -8.92 11.33 13.35
CA GLU A 136 -9.92 12.05 14.15
C GLU A 136 -11.19 11.23 14.37
N GLY A 137 -11.71 10.59 13.32
CA GLY A 137 -12.89 9.73 13.42
C GLY A 137 -12.63 8.49 14.30
N ARG A 138 -11.43 7.91 14.23
CA ARG A 138 -11.05 6.76 15.07
C ARG A 138 -10.90 7.14 16.54
N THR A 139 -10.35 8.32 16.85
CA THR A 139 -10.21 8.79 18.24
C THR A 139 -11.56 9.04 18.92
N LYS A 140 -12.62 9.30 18.15
CA LYS A 140 -13.97 9.54 18.67
C LYS A 140 -14.77 8.26 18.96
N ASN A 141 -14.19 7.07 18.73
CA ASN A 141 -14.86 5.77 18.91
C ASN A 141 -16.26 5.71 18.28
N LEU A 142 -16.40 6.30 17.08
CA LEU A 142 -17.66 6.34 16.34
C LEU A 142 -18.12 4.92 15.95
N THR A 143 -19.44 4.72 15.89
CA THR A 143 -20.02 3.52 15.27
C THR A 143 -19.63 3.42 13.79
N PRO A 144 -19.68 2.23 13.16
CA PRO A 144 -19.31 2.09 11.74
C PRO A 144 -20.04 3.06 10.80
N GLU A 145 -21.32 3.30 11.04
CA GLU A 145 -22.17 4.20 10.26
C GLU A 145 -21.76 5.66 10.48
N ALA A 146 -21.61 6.08 11.74
CA ALA A 146 -21.18 7.43 12.09
C ALA A 146 -19.75 7.72 11.59
N PHE A 147 -18.89 6.71 11.58
CA PHE A 147 -17.55 6.80 11.04
C PHE A 147 -17.56 6.99 9.51
N LYS A 148 -18.42 6.25 8.80
CA LYS A 148 -18.62 6.42 7.36
C LYS A 148 -19.12 7.84 7.05
N GLU A 149 -20.12 8.33 7.78
CA GLU A 149 -20.63 9.70 7.60
C GLU A 149 -19.58 10.76 7.89
N HIS A 150 -18.77 10.59 8.94
CA HIS A 150 -17.64 11.48 9.26
C HIS A 150 -16.65 11.54 8.09
N LEU A 151 -16.34 10.41 7.47
CA LEU A 151 -15.47 10.37 6.29
C LEU A 151 -16.12 11.06 5.08
N VAL A 152 -17.41 10.84 4.81
CA VAL A 152 -18.13 11.54 3.72
C VAL A 152 -18.08 13.05 3.90
N LYS A 153 -18.35 13.55 5.12
CA LYS A 153 -18.26 14.97 5.44
C LYS A 153 -16.83 15.49 5.25
N SER A 154 -15.84 14.71 5.68
CA SER A 154 -14.42 15.05 5.52
C SER A 154 -13.99 15.12 4.05
N PHE A 155 -14.50 14.22 3.19
CA PHE A 155 -14.23 14.28 1.75
C PHE A 155 -14.78 15.57 1.12
N LYS A 156 -16.01 15.95 1.44
CA LYS A 156 -16.61 17.20 0.97
C LYS A 156 -15.84 18.42 1.46
N LEU A 157 -15.43 18.43 2.72
CA LEU A 157 -14.60 19.50 3.28
C LEU A 157 -13.28 19.62 2.52
N MET A 158 -12.53 18.52 2.39
CA MET A 158 -11.27 18.48 1.66
C MET A 158 -11.39 18.92 0.20
N GLU A 159 -12.48 18.55 -0.48
CA GLU A 159 -12.76 19.02 -1.84
C GLU A 159 -13.06 20.51 -1.88
N SER A 160 -13.83 21.05 -0.93
CA SER A 160 -14.12 22.49 -0.86
C SER A 160 -12.87 23.32 -0.56
N GLU A 161 -12.00 22.85 0.34
CA GLU A 161 -10.74 23.51 0.69
C GLU A 161 -9.73 23.47 -0.46
N ASN A 162 -9.87 22.52 -1.39
CA ASN A 162 -8.98 22.34 -2.53
C ASN A 162 -9.79 22.36 -3.85
N GLN A 163 -10.77 23.27 -3.96
CA GLN A 163 -11.74 23.29 -5.05
C GLN A 163 -11.09 23.36 -6.44
N GLU A 164 -10.11 24.24 -6.63
CA GLU A 164 -9.39 24.36 -7.91
C GLU A 164 -8.76 23.04 -8.35
N LEU A 165 -8.14 22.33 -7.40
CA LEU A 165 -7.49 21.04 -7.64
C LEU A 165 -8.52 19.93 -7.89
N SER A 166 -9.63 19.94 -7.14
CA SER A 166 -10.76 19.03 -7.33
C SER A 166 -11.35 19.17 -8.73
N ASP A 167 -11.62 20.41 -9.15
CA ASP A 167 -12.18 20.73 -10.47
C ASP A 167 -11.22 20.39 -11.60
N ALA A 168 -9.91 20.60 -11.42
CA ALA A 168 -8.90 20.22 -12.39
C ALA A 168 -8.83 18.69 -12.58
N ILE A 169 -8.89 17.92 -11.50
CA ILE A 169 -8.87 16.45 -11.54
C ILE A 169 -10.15 15.91 -12.18
N LYS A 170 -11.33 16.41 -11.79
CA LYS A 170 -12.62 16.00 -12.36
C LYS A 170 -12.69 16.29 -13.86
N ARG A 171 -12.22 17.46 -14.30
CA ARG A 171 -12.11 17.80 -15.74
C ARG A 171 -11.17 16.87 -16.51
N ASN A 172 -10.10 16.38 -15.90
CA ASN A 172 -9.18 15.45 -16.54
C ASN A 172 -9.75 14.03 -16.61
N GLN A 173 -10.46 13.60 -15.55
CA GLN A 173 -11.11 12.29 -15.49
C GLN A 173 -12.28 12.17 -16.49
N GLY A 174 -13.07 13.22 -16.67
CA GLY A 174 -14.16 13.25 -17.66
C GLY A 174 -13.72 13.36 -19.13
N LYS A 175 -12.41 13.51 -19.41
CA LYS A 175 -11.83 13.54 -20.76
C LYS A 175 -11.24 12.19 -21.21
N ARG A 176 -11.26 11.17 -20.35
CA ARG A 176 -10.82 9.80 -20.63
C ARG A 176 -12.01 8.89 -20.82
#